data_AF-A0A0B5KXE4-F1
#
_entry.id   AF-A0A0B5KXE4-F1
#
_cell.length_a   1.000
_cell.length_b   1.000
_cell.length_c   1.000
_cell.angle_alpha   90.00
_cell.angle_beta   90.00
_cell.angle_gamma   90.00
#
_symmetry.space_group_name_H-M   'P 1'
#
loop_
_entity.id
_entity.type
_entity.pdbx_description
1 polymer ?
#
loop_
_entity_poly.entity_id
_entity_poly.type
_entity_poly.pdbx_seq_one_letter_code
_entity_poly.pdbx_strand_id
1 'polypeptide(L)'
;MGRVFITVLIGIVLIVVLPGCVGTQPPEPAPETEPEIIWQKALGGFDVDVAYSVQQTTDGGYIVAGFTKSNDGDVTGNHGSADFWVVKLGWQ
;
A
#
# COMPACT_ATOMS: atom_id res chain seq x y z
N MET A 1 16.32 -3.97 -6.31
CA MET A 1 15.16 -4.42 -5.50
C MET A 1 14.72 -3.23 -4.66
N GLY A 2 13.61 -2.58 -5.00
CA GLY A 2 13.07 -1.45 -4.24
C GLY A 2 12.59 -1.90 -2.87
N ARG A 3 12.71 -1.05 -1.85
CA ARG A 3 12.17 -1.31 -0.50
C ARG A 3 10.80 -0.66 -0.41
N VAL A 4 9.79 -1.45 -0.04
CA VAL A 4 8.41 -0.99 0.16
C VAL A 4 8.25 -0.59 1.62
N PHE A 5 7.85 0.65 1.87
CA PHE A 5 7.51 1.12 3.22
C PHE A 5 6.01 1.40 3.28
N ILE A 6 5.32 0.77 4.24
CA ILE A 6 3.90 0.98 4.49
C ILE A 6 3.79 1.97 5.63
N THR A 7 3.15 3.12 5.40
CA THR A 7 2.76 4.01 6.49
C THR A 7 1.23 4.00 6.58
N VAL A 8 0.70 3.38 7.63
CA VAL A 8 -0.73 3.40 7.94
C VAL A 8 -1.03 4.71 8.66
N LEU A 9 -1.61 5.68 7.97
CA LEU A 9 -2.19 6.86 8.60
C LEU A 9 -3.68 6.63 8.75
N ILE A 10 -4.12 6.43 10.00
CA ILE A 10 -5.50 6.46 10.52
C ILE A 10 -6.57 6.41 9.42
N GLY A 11 -6.94 5.18 9.01
CA GLY A 11 -8.08 4.93 8.11
C GLY A 11 -7.81 4.94 6.61
N ILE A 12 -6.57 5.22 6.16
CA ILE A 12 -6.20 5.14 4.73
C ILE A 12 -4.97 4.25 4.57
N VAL A 13 -5.11 3.18 3.79
CA VAL A 13 -4.00 2.31 3.42
C VAL A 13 -3.21 2.99 2.29
N LEU A 14 -2.12 3.67 2.64
CA LEU A 14 -1.20 4.25 1.68
C LEU A 14 -0.06 3.27 1.38
N ILE A 15 0.01 2.78 0.13
CA ILE A 15 1.12 1.94 -0.33
C ILE A 15 2.12 2.85 -1.05
N VAL A 16 3.30 3.02 -0.46
CA VAL A 16 4.38 3.84 -1.04
C VAL A 16 5.45 2.93 -1.63
N VAL A 17 5.66 3.03 -2.94
CA VAL A 17 6.75 2.34 -3.63
C VAL A 17 7.85 3.35 -3.91
N LEU A 18 9.01 3.17 -3.27
CA LEU A 18 10.19 3.99 -3.50
C LEU A 18 11.13 3.30 -4.48
N PRO A 19 11.59 3.99 -5.54
CA PRO A 19 12.63 3.44 -6.39
C PRO A 19 13.91 3.26 -5.57
N GLY A 20 14.55 2.11 -5.74
CA GLY A 20 15.74 1.75 -4.97
C GLY A 20 16.88 2.74 -5.20
N CYS A 21 17.52 3.19 -4.13
CA CYS A 21 18.71 4.04 -4.19
C CYS A 21 19.80 3.37 -5.04
N VAL A 22 20.12 3.94 -6.21
CA VAL A 22 21.30 3.55 -6.98
C VAL A 22 22.51 4.22 -6.36
N GLY A 23 23.39 3.43 -5.74
CA GLY A 23 24.66 3.91 -5.24
C GLY A 23 25.59 4.30 -6.38
N THR A 24 25.98 5.58 -6.44
CA THR A 24 27.34 6.13 -6.34
C THR A 24 27.32 7.54 -6.94
N GLN A 25 27.25 8.57 -6.09
CA GLN A 25 27.55 9.95 -6.50
C GLN A 25 28.87 10.36 -5.82
N PRO A 26 29.90 10.79 -6.59
CA PRO A 26 31.04 11.53 -6.03
C PRO A 26 30.56 12.84 -5.35
N PRO A 27 31.36 13.47 -4.48
CA PRO A 27 30.88 14.51 -3.57
C PRO A 27 30.60 15.83 -4.28
N GLU A 28 29.40 15.95 -4.83
CA GLU A 28 28.70 17.20 -5.05
C GLU A 28 27.69 17.35 -3.89
N PRO A 29 27.48 18.53 -3.29
CA PRO A 29 26.45 18.70 -2.26
C PRO A 29 25.07 18.49 -2.91
N ALA A 30 24.60 17.25 -2.86
CA ALA A 30 23.44 16.78 -3.60
C ALA A 30 22.17 17.52 -3.14
N PRO A 31 21.25 17.88 -4.06
CA PRO A 31 19.89 18.18 -3.65
C PRO A 31 19.36 16.93 -2.93
N GLU A 32 18.80 17.12 -1.73
CA GLU A 32 18.15 16.05 -0.97
C GLU A 32 16.97 15.54 -1.82
N THR A 33 17.20 14.51 -2.63
CA THR A 33 16.14 13.94 -3.47
C THR A 33 15.18 13.19 -2.57
N GLU A 34 14.10 13.86 -2.21
CA GLU A 34 13.02 13.22 -1.48
C GLU A 34 12.45 12.06 -2.31
N PRO A 35 12.11 10.94 -1.65
CA PRO A 35 11.48 9.82 -2.32
C PRO A 35 10.18 10.24 -3.02
N GLU A 36 10.13 10.07 -4.34
CA GLU A 36 8.92 10.34 -5.14
C GLU A 36 7.87 9.22 -4.97
N ILE A 37 6.62 9.60 -4.72
CA ILE A 37 5.49 8.66 -4.71
C ILE A 37 5.13 8.34 -6.16
N ILE A 38 5.42 7.11 -6.58
CA ILE A 38 5.12 6.64 -7.94
C ILE A 38 3.61 6.44 -8.15
N TRP A 39 2.91 5.95 -7.14
CA TRP A 39 1.46 5.70 -7.17
C TRP A 39 0.90 5.57 -5.75
N GLN A 40 -0.39 5.83 -5.61
CA GLN A 40 -1.16 5.58 -4.39
C GLN A 40 -2.61 5.22 -4.74
N LYS A 41 -3.23 4.34 -3.95
CA LYS A 41 -4.66 4.00 -4.05
C LYS A 41 -5.25 3.83 -2.65
N ALA A 42 -6.39 4.46 -2.39
CA ALA A 42 -7.20 4.18 -1.20
C ALA A 42 -8.12 2.99 -1.45
N LEU A 43 -8.29 2.16 -0.44
CA LEU A 43 -9.14 0.97 -0.45
C LEU A 43 -10.01 0.97 0.81
N GLY A 44 -11.30 0.74 0.67
CA GLY A 44 -12.22 0.56 1.80
C GLY A 44 -13.65 0.94 1.47
N GLY A 45 -14.43 1.16 2.53
CA GLY A 45 -15.81 1.64 2.50
C GLY A 45 -16.06 2.70 3.57
N PHE A 46 -17.31 2.79 4.03
CA PHE A 46 -17.74 3.82 4.98
C PHE A 46 -17.28 3.56 6.42
N ASP A 47 -17.07 2.30 6.81
CA ASP A 47 -16.70 1.91 8.17
C ASP A 47 -15.18 1.66 8.29
N VAL A 48 -14.76 0.96 9.35
CA VAL A 48 -13.35 0.73 9.67
C VAL A 48 -12.72 -0.31 8.75
N ASP A 49 -11.67 0.11 8.04
CA ASP A 49 -10.82 -0.73 7.20
C ASP A 49 -9.35 -0.60 7.61
N VAL A 50 -8.68 -1.73 7.83
CA VAL A 50 -7.29 -1.76 8.31
C VAL A 50 -6.48 -2.77 7.54
N ALA A 51 -5.36 -2.33 6.96
CA ALA A 51 -4.34 -3.22 6.41
C ALA A 51 -3.30 -3.57 7.48
N TYR A 52 -2.97 -4.86 7.57
CA TYR A 52 -1.92 -5.37 8.46
C TYR A 52 -0.65 -5.78 7.72
N SER A 53 -0.77 -6.20 6.47
CA SER A 53 0.37 -6.70 5.69
C SER A 53 0.19 -6.39 4.22
N VAL A 54 1.32 -6.11 3.54
CA VAL A 54 1.40 -6.11 2.09
C VAL A 54 2.57 -7.00 1.67
N GLN A 55 2.42 -7.69 0.54
CA GLN A 55 3.52 -8.40 -0.10
C GLN A 55 3.47 -8.20 -1.61
N GLN A 56 4.63 -8.00 -2.23
CA GLN A 56 4.72 -8.02 -3.69
C GLN A 56 4.51 -9.46 -4.19
N THR A 57 3.70 -9.62 -5.22
CA THR A 57 3.44 -10.92 -5.87
C THR A 57 4.43 -11.17 -7.00
N THR A 58 4.62 -12.44 -7.39
CA THR A 58 5.60 -12.83 -8.42
C THR A 58 5.28 -12.31 -9.82
N ASP A 59 4.04 -11.92 -10.06
CA ASP A 59 3.57 -11.26 -11.29
C ASP A 59 3.72 -9.73 -11.26
N GLY A 60 4.42 -9.17 -10.25
CA GLY A 60 4.70 -7.73 -10.14
C GLY A 60 3.60 -6.90 -9.49
N GLY A 61 2.46 -7.52 -9.14
CA GLY A 61 1.41 -6.90 -8.34
C GLY A 61 1.71 -6.87 -6.84
N TYR A 62 0.70 -6.55 -6.05
CA TYR A 62 0.75 -6.57 -4.59
C TYR A 62 -0.48 -7.30 -4.02
N ILE A 63 -0.30 -7.98 -2.90
CA ILE A 63 -1.39 -8.50 -2.08
C ILE A 63 -1.40 -7.79 -0.75
N VAL A 64 -2.55 -7.27 -0.35
CA VAL A 64 -2.80 -6.59 0.93
C VAL A 64 -3.72 -7.49 1.75
N ALA A 65 -3.39 -7.72 3.02
CA ALA A 65 -4.22 -8.46 3.95
C ALA A 65 -4.54 -7.61 5.19
N GLY A 66 -5.78 -7.69 5.63
CA GLY A 66 -6.33 -6.84 6.67
C GLY A 66 -7.67 -7.33 7.21
N PHE A 67 -8.38 -6.43 7.87
CA PHE A 67 -9.79 -6.64 8.21
C PHE A 67 -10.62 -5.43 7.80
N THR A 68 -11.91 -5.68 7.60
CA THR A 68 -12.92 -4.67 7.25
C THR A 68 -14.13 -4.82 8.15
N LYS A 69 -14.76 -3.70 8.51
CA LYS A 69 -16.14 -3.64 9.00
C LYS A 69 -17.11 -3.05 7.98
N SER A 70 -16.57 -2.54 6.86
CA SER A 70 -17.31 -1.94 5.77
C SER A 70 -18.08 -3.00 4.99
N ASN A 71 -19.21 -2.61 4.40
CA ASN A 71 -20.02 -3.47 3.53
C ASN A 71 -20.37 -2.75 2.21
N ASP A 72 -19.53 -1.79 1.84
CA ASP A 72 -19.68 -0.88 0.72
C ASP A 72 -18.31 -0.41 0.19
N GLY A 73 -18.32 0.49 -0.81
CA GLY A 73 -17.10 0.97 -1.46
C GLY A 73 -16.41 -0.13 -2.27
N ASP A 74 -15.14 -0.37 -1.98
CA ASP A 74 -14.35 -1.48 -2.56
C ASP A 74 -14.66 -2.83 -1.88
N VAL A 75 -15.31 -2.82 -0.71
CA VAL A 75 -15.62 -4.03 0.05
C VAL A 75 -16.92 -4.63 -0.48
N THR A 76 -16.81 -5.84 -1.03
CA THR A 76 -17.93 -6.50 -1.74
C THR A 76 -18.87 -7.29 -0.82
N GLY A 77 -18.59 -7.35 0.48
CA GLY A 77 -19.43 -8.07 1.43
C GLY A 77 -18.74 -8.34 2.75
N ASN A 78 -19.36 -7.88 3.83
CA ASN A 78 -19.05 -8.25 5.21
C ASN A 78 -20.22 -9.08 5.77
N HIS A 79 -19.90 -10.23 6.33
CA HIS A 79 -20.87 -11.25 6.78
C HIS A 79 -20.96 -11.33 8.31
N GLY A 80 -20.52 -10.29 9.03
CA GLY A 80 -20.51 -10.28 10.49
C GLY A 80 -20.24 -8.89 11.08
N SER A 81 -19.50 -8.85 12.19
CA SER A 81 -19.04 -7.59 12.77
C SER A 81 -17.72 -7.09 12.16
N ALA A 82 -16.92 -8.01 11.61
CA ALA A 82 -15.66 -7.74 10.95
C ALA A 82 -15.26 -9.01 10.17
N ASP A 83 -14.79 -8.84 8.94
CA ASP A 83 -14.30 -9.93 8.11
C ASP A 83 -12.83 -9.71 7.74
N PHE A 84 -12.13 -10.81 7.46
CA PHE A 84 -10.82 -10.72 6.82
C PHE A 84 -10.99 -10.22 5.40
N TRP A 85 -10.16 -9.25 5.02
CA TRP A 85 -10.18 -8.69 3.69
C TRP A 85 -8.80 -8.82 3.05
N VAL A 86 -8.78 -9.44 1.87
CA VAL A 86 -7.56 -9.65 1.09
C VAL A 86 -7.77 -9.06 -0.29
N VAL A 87 -6.90 -8.13 -0.67
CA VAL A 87 -6.98 -7.41 -1.94
C VAL A 87 -5.74 -7.67 -2.76
N LYS A 88 -5.91 -8.04 -4.03
CA LYS A 88 -4.82 -8.08 -5.00
C LYS A 88 -4.86 -6.82 -5.86
N LEU A 89 -3.73 -6.11 -5.91
CA LEU A 89 -3.52 -4.93 -6.72
C LEU A 89 -2.62 -5.30 -7.90
N GLY A 90 -3.16 -5.16 -9.11
CA GLY A 90 -2.38 -5.21 -10.33
C GLY A 90 -1.78 -3.85 -10.66
N TRP A 91 -0.59 -3.85 -11.27
CA TRP A 91 -0.09 -2.69 -12.00
C TRP A 91 -0.75 -2.67 -13.39
N GLN A 92 -1.61 -1.69 -13.64
CA GLN A 92 -1.99 -1.20 -14.98
C GLN A 92 -2.07 0.32 -14.95
#